data_AF-A0A379WCH8-F1
#
_entry.id   AF-A0A379WCH8-F1
#
_cell.length_a   1.000
_cell.length_b   1.000
_cell.length_c   1.000
_cell.angle_alpha   90.00
_cell.angle_beta   90.00
_cell.angle_gamma   90.00
#
_symmetry.space_group_name_H-M   'P 1'
#
loop_
_entity.id
_entity.type
_entity.pdbx_description
1 polymer ?
#
loop_
_entity_poly.entity_id
_entity_poly.type
_entity_poly.pdbx_seq_one_letter_code
_entity_poly.pdbx_strand_id
1 'polypeptide(L)'
;MYGVANRPNGTAHKYFASAPYKIAAKSGTAQVFGLKANETYNAHKIAERLRDHKLMTAFAPYNNPQVAVAIILENGGAGPAVGTIMRQILDHIMLGDNNTHLPAENPVVAAAEDQ
;
A
#
# COMPACT_ATOMS: atom_id res chain seq x y z
N MET A 1 -10.25 1.65 12.48
CA MET A 1 -9.63 0.86 11.38
C MET A 1 -10.67 0.12 10.55
N TYR A 2 -11.58 -0.68 11.11
CA TYR A 2 -12.65 -1.34 10.33
C TYR A 2 -13.41 -0.38 9.40
N GLY A 3 -13.83 0.79 9.91
CA GLY A 3 -14.51 1.79 9.11
C GLY A 3 -13.69 2.32 7.92
N VAL A 4 -12.37 2.44 8.06
CA VAL A 4 -11.47 2.88 6.97
C VAL A 4 -11.46 1.90 5.80
N ALA A 5 -11.60 0.60 6.09
CA ALA A 5 -11.59 -0.47 5.11
C ALA A 5 -12.99 -0.82 4.56
N ASN A 6 -14.07 -0.62 5.34
CA ASN A 6 -15.38 -1.18 5.02
C ASN A 6 -16.50 -0.14 4.82
N ARG A 7 -16.43 1.04 5.44
CA ARG A 7 -17.48 2.06 5.28
C ARG A 7 -17.24 2.88 3.99
N PRO A 8 -18.30 3.36 3.31
CA PRO A 8 -18.15 4.13 2.07
C PRO A 8 -17.25 5.37 2.17
N ASN A 9 -17.18 6.00 3.34
CA ASN A 9 -16.32 7.16 3.59
C ASN A 9 -14.87 6.79 4.00
N GLY A 10 -14.52 5.51 4.01
CA GLY A 10 -13.20 5.02 4.40
C GLY A 10 -12.17 5.24 3.30
N THR A 11 -10.99 5.77 3.65
CA THR A 11 -9.91 6.06 2.68
C THR A 11 -9.39 4.81 1.96
N ALA A 12 -9.59 3.62 2.53
CA ALA A 12 -9.18 2.35 1.94
C ALA A 12 -10.36 1.47 1.48
N HIS A 13 -11.58 2.00 1.50
CA HIS A 13 -12.82 1.27 1.15
C HIS A 13 -12.70 0.55 -0.20
N LYS A 14 -12.23 1.29 -1.22
CA LYS A 14 -12.05 0.78 -2.59
C LYS A 14 -11.12 -0.44 -2.72
N TYR A 15 -10.26 -0.71 -1.74
CA TYR A 15 -9.35 -1.84 -1.77
C TYR A 15 -9.91 -3.07 -1.02
N PHE A 16 -10.65 -2.85 0.07
CA PHE A 16 -10.91 -3.90 1.06
C PHE A 16 -12.38 -4.27 1.22
N ALA A 17 -13.32 -3.42 0.82
CA ALA A 17 -14.75 -3.62 1.14
C ALA A 17 -15.37 -4.87 0.52
N SER A 18 -14.83 -5.36 -0.61
CA SER A 18 -15.29 -6.55 -1.31
C SER A 18 -14.68 -7.85 -0.79
N ALA A 19 -13.78 -7.80 0.21
CA ALA A 19 -13.19 -9.00 0.77
C ALA A 19 -14.26 -9.85 1.50
N PRO A 20 -14.28 -11.18 1.29
CA PRO A 20 -15.25 -12.06 1.97
C PRO A 20 -14.95 -12.18 3.47
N TYR A 21 -13.71 -11.95 3.89
CA TYR A 21 -13.30 -11.80 5.28
C TYR A 21 -13.21 -10.31 5.65
N LYS A 22 -13.45 -9.99 6.92
CA LYS A 22 -13.43 -8.59 7.37
C LYS A 22 -12.02 -8.09 7.62
N ILE A 23 -11.63 -7.00 6.96
CA ILE A 23 -10.33 -6.37 7.11
C ILE A 23 -10.47 -5.11 7.97
N ALA A 24 -9.51 -4.85 8.85
CA ALA A 24 -9.32 -3.54 9.45
C ALA A 24 -7.97 -2.98 9.02
N ALA A 25 -7.97 -1.77 8.45
CA ALA A 25 -6.76 -1.17 7.89
C ALA A 25 -6.61 0.31 8.23
N LYS A 26 -5.42 0.84 7.99
CA LYS A 26 -5.12 2.26 7.98
C LYS A 26 -4.01 2.57 6.97
N SER A 27 -4.26 3.56 6.11
CA SER A 27 -3.27 4.10 5.19
C SER A 27 -2.47 5.24 5.83
N GLY A 28 -1.24 5.43 5.35
CA GLY A 28 -0.38 6.56 5.65
C GLY A 28 0.37 7.03 4.41
N THR A 29 0.83 8.28 4.46
CA THR A 29 1.73 8.88 3.47
C THR A 29 2.83 9.57 4.24
N ALA A 30 4.09 9.27 3.95
CA ALA A 30 5.23 9.94 4.58
C ALA A 30 5.96 10.77 3.52
N GLN A 31 6.05 12.07 3.76
CA GLN A 31 6.69 13.02 2.87
C GLN A 31 8.21 13.01 3.06
N VAL A 32 8.95 12.94 1.96
CA VAL A 32 10.41 12.73 1.97
C VAL A 32 11.20 14.05 1.98
N PHE A 33 10.62 15.16 1.50
CA PHE A 33 11.30 16.45 1.43
C PHE A 33 10.37 17.62 1.78
N GLY A 34 10.94 18.73 2.25
CA GLY A 34 10.17 19.93 2.58
C GLY A 34 9.72 20.70 1.33
N LEU A 35 8.48 21.15 1.32
CA LEU A 35 7.97 22.09 0.33
C LEU A 35 8.29 23.53 0.75
N LYS A 36 8.50 24.43 -0.22
CA LYS A 36 8.62 25.86 0.09
C LYS A 36 7.28 26.40 0.61
N ALA A 37 7.33 27.54 1.32
CA ALA A 37 6.11 28.25 1.69
C ALA A 37 5.27 28.54 0.44
N ASN A 38 4.01 28.10 0.44
CA ASN A 38 3.03 28.15 -0.67
C ASN A 38 3.24 27.16 -1.83
N GLU A 39 4.14 26.20 -1.71
CA GLU A 39 4.27 25.13 -2.71
C GLU A 39 3.31 23.97 -2.40
N THR A 40 2.54 23.55 -3.41
CA THR A 40 1.63 22.39 -3.30
C THR A 40 2.31 21.13 -3.83
N TYR A 41 2.24 20.05 -3.07
CA TYR A 41 2.78 18.74 -3.49
C TYR A 41 2.21 18.31 -4.85
N ASN A 42 3.08 17.93 -5.78
CA ASN A 42 2.70 17.35 -7.06
C ASN A 42 3.69 16.26 -7.49
N ALA A 43 3.30 15.00 -7.28
CA ALA A 43 4.14 13.83 -7.60
C ALA A 43 4.60 13.75 -9.08
N HIS A 44 3.89 14.40 -10.01
CA HIS A 44 4.27 14.44 -11.43
C HIS A 44 5.36 15.47 -11.73
N LYS A 45 5.56 16.45 -10.84
CA LYS A 45 6.59 17.50 -10.99
C LYS A 45 7.85 17.21 -10.15
N ILE A 46 7.86 16.08 -9.45
CA ILE A 46 8.89 15.72 -8.48
C ILE A 46 9.59 14.45 -8.98
N ALA A 47 10.92 14.43 -8.90
CA ALA A 47 11.74 13.25 -9.21
C ALA A 47 11.30 12.06 -8.34
N GLU A 48 11.35 10.84 -8.88
CA GLU A 48 10.80 9.66 -8.19
C GLU A 48 11.37 9.50 -6.77
N ARG A 49 12.69 9.60 -6.59
CA ARG A 49 13.38 9.54 -5.28
C ARG A 49 12.87 10.55 -4.23
N LEU A 50 12.12 11.56 -4.63
CA LEU A 50 11.54 12.60 -3.76
C LEU A 50 10.02 12.45 -3.57
N ARG A 51 9.36 11.48 -4.22
CA ARG A 51 7.93 11.22 -4.01
C ARG A 51 7.67 10.67 -2.61
N ASP A 52 6.49 10.95 -2.08
CA ASP A 52 6.07 10.43 -0.78
C ASP A 52 6.09 8.88 -0.73
N HIS A 53 6.50 8.33 0.40
CA HIS A 53 6.29 6.92 0.69
C HIS A 53 4.81 6.61 0.89
N LYS A 54 4.36 5.42 0.48
CA LYS A 54 3.00 4.93 0.71
C LYS A 54 3.01 3.83 1.76
N LEU A 55 2.26 4.03 2.83
CA LEU A 55 2.20 3.12 3.96
C LEU A 55 0.82 2.50 4.08
N MET A 56 0.78 1.24 4.51
CA MET A 56 -0.46 0.56 4.88
C MET A 56 -0.20 -0.42 6.01
N THR A 57 -1.07 -0.39 7.01
CA THR A 57 -1.16 -1.42 8.04
C THR A 57 -2.53 -2.05 8.01
N ALA A 58 -2.63 -3.37 8.10
CA ALA A 58 -3.90 -4.06 8.17
C ALA A 58 -3.82 -5.34 9.00
N PHE A 59 -4.96 -5.78 9.52
CA PHE A 59 -5.12 -7.11 10.11
C PHE A 59 -6.44 -7.75 9.66
N ALA A 60 -6.46 -9.08 9.68
CA ALA A 60 -7.61 -9.89 9.29
C ALA A 60 -7.61 -11.27 9.96
N PRO A 61 -8.80 -11.90 10.14
CA PRO A 61 -10.13 -11.29 10.12
C PRO A 61 -10.34 -10.27 11.25
N TYR A 62 -11.28 -9.34 11.09
CA TYR A 62 -11.53 -8.28 12.07
C TYR A 62 -12.00 -8.78 13.44
N ASN A 63 -12.83 -9.83 13.45
CA ASN A 63 -13.47 -10.38 14.64
C ASN A 63 -12.54 -11.32 15.44
N ASN A 64 -11.68 -12.07 14.76
CA ASN A 64 -10.68 -12.93 15.38
C ASN A 64 -9.38 -12.87 14.57
N PRO A 65 -8.52 -11.86 14.78
CA PRO A 65 -7.34 -11.61 13.95
C PRO A 65 -6.36 -12.78 13.95
N GLN A 66 -5.93 -13.19 12.76
CA GLN A 66 -4.96 -14.28 12.55
C GLN A 66 -3.65 -13.78 11.93
N VAL A 67 -3.72 -12.69 11.16
CA VAL A 67 -2.56 -12.05 10.52
C VAL A 67 -2.62 -10.54 10.68
N ALA A 68 -1.44 -9.94 10.89
CA ALA A 68 -1.22 -8.49 10.80
C ALA A 68 -0.06 -8.21 9.85
N VAL A 69 -0.19 -7.18 9.02
CA VAL A 69 0.77 -6.81 7.98
C VAL A 69 1.02 -5.31 8.03
N ALA A 70 2.29 -4.92 7.92
CA ALA A 70 2.73 -3.54 7.72
C ALA A 70 3.58 -3.46 6.45
N ILE A 71 3.26 -2.52 5.56
CA ILE A 71 3.94 -2.34 4.27
C ILE A 71 4.30 -0.86 4.11
N ILE A 72 5.51 -0.64 3.61
CA ILE A 72 5.96 0.63 3.05
C ILE A 72 6.35 0.40 1.60
N LEU A 73 5.88 1.26 0.70
CA LEU A 73 6.44 1.41 -0.63
C LEU A 73 7.24 2.72 -0.64
N GLU A 74 8.55 2.60 -0.72
CA GLU A 74 9.43 3.74 -0.89
C GLU A 74 9.07 4.47 -2.18
N ASN A 75 9.02 5.79 -2.09
CA ASN A 75 8.67 6.69 -3.18
C ASN A 75 7.41 6.29 -3.99
N GLY A 76 6.46 5.63 -3.32
CA GLY A 76 5.33 4.97 -3.98
C GLY A 76 4.51 5.90 -4.88
N GLY A 77 4.16 5.40 -6.06
CA GLY A 77 3.47 6.17 -7.09
C GLY A 77 3.70 5.62 -8.50
N ALA A 78 4.79 4.87 -8.69
CA ALA A 78 4.97 3.96 -9.82
C ALA A 78 4.39 2.57 -9.47
N GLY A 79 3.59 1.99 -10.35
CA GLY A 79 3.01 0.65 -10.17
C GLY A 79 1.74 0.57 -9.30
N PRO A 80 1.39 -0.63 -8.82
CA PRO A 80 0.18 -0.85 -8.01
C PRO A 80 0.18 -0.05 -6.70
N ALA A 81 -0.99 0.45 -6.31
CA ALA A 81 -1.14 1.13 -5.02
C ALA A 81 -0.88 0.17 -3.84
N VAL A 82 -0.31 0.67 -2.73
CA VAL A 82 -0.05 -0.12 -1.52
C VAL A 82 -1.29 -0.86 -0.98
N GLY A 83 -2.49 -0.29 -1.18
CA GLY A 83 -3.75 -0.95 -0.81
C GLY A 83 -4.07 -2.19 -1.65
N THR A 84 -3.73 -2.18 -2.95
CA THR A 84 -3.87 -3.33 -3.85
C THR A 84 -2.93 -4.45 -3.43
N ILE A 85 -1.66 -4.13 -3.15
CA ILE A 85 -0.66 -5.11 -2.69
C ILE A 85 -1.08 -5.71 -1.35
N MET A 86 -1.51 -4.88 -0.39
CA MET A 86 -2.03 -5.34 0.89
C MET A 86 -3.21 -6.30 0.71
N ARG A 87 -4.13 -6.01 -0.21
CA ARG A 87 -5.28 -6.87 -0.48
C ARG A 87 -4.85 -8.24 -1.03
N GLN A 88 -3.89 -8.27 -1.94
CA GLN A 88 -3.35 -9.52 -2.50
C GLN A 88 -2.69 -10.39 -1.43
N ILE A 89 -1.89 -9.79 -0.54
CA ILE A 89 -1.25 -10.51 0.57
C ILE A 89 -2.30 -11.13 1.51
N LEU A 90 -3.30 -10.34 1.92
CA LEU A 90 -4.36 -10.83 2.79
C LEU A 90 -5.21 -11.90 2.10
N ASP A 91 -5.53 -11.75 0.82
CA ASP A 91 -6.30 -12.75 0.06
C ASP A 91 -5.52 -14.07 -0.03
N HIS A 92 -4.22 -14.02 -0.31
CA HIS A 92 -3.37 -15.21 -0.35
C HIS A 92 -3.39 -15.97 0.99
N ILE A 93 -3.23 -15.25 2.11
CA ILE A 93 -3.21 -15.85 3.45
C ILE A 93 -4.59 -16.38 3.86
N MET A 94 -5.65 -15.61 3.60
CA MET A 94 -6.98 -15.89 4.14
C MET A 94 -7.82 -16.83 3.28
N LEU A 95 -7.60 -16.85 1.96
CA LEU A 95 -8.37 -17.66 1.01
C LEU A 95 -7.59 -18.86 0.50
N GLY A 96 -6.27 -18.92 0.76
CA GLY A 96 -5.43 -20.05 0.35
C GLY A 96 -5.33 -20.15 -1.17
N ASP A 97 -4.74 -19.14 -1.81
CA ASP A 97 -4.57 -19.14 -3.27
C ASP A 97 -3.12 -19.47 -3.66
N ASN A 98 -2.89 -20.70 -4.13
CA ASN A 98 -1.59 -21.17 -4.64
C ASN A 98 -1.25 -20.60 -6.04
N ASN A 99 -2.09 -19.75 -6.64
CA ASN A 99 -1.87 -19.17 -7.97
C ASN A 99 -1.02 -17.89 -7.96
N THR A 100 -0.37 -17.57 -6.84
CA THR A 100 0.55 -16.44 -6.77
C THR A 100 1.83 -16.80 -7.50
N HIS A 101 1.85 -16.56 -8.82
CA HIS A 101 3.07 -16.72 -9.61
C HIS A 101 3.97 -15.52 -9.34
N LEU A 102 4.89 -15.68 -8.38
CA LEU A 102 5.96 -14.70 -8.19
C LEU A 102 6.81 -14.70 -9.46
N PRO A 103 7.23 -13.53 -9.97
CA PRO A 103 8.28 -13.50 -10.98
C PRO A 103 9.51 -14.22 -10.41
N ALA A 104 10.19 -15.01 -11.24
CA ALA A 104 11.31 -15.84 -10.80
C ALA A 104 12.49 -15.03 -10.23
N GLU A 105 12.52 -13.72 -10.49
CA GLU A 105 13.58 -12.82 -10.05
C GLU A 105 13.00 -11.50 -9.52
N ASN A 106 13.66 -10.94 -8.51
CA ASN A 106 13.46 -9.54 -8.14
C ASN A 106 13.73 -8.68 -9.38
N PRO A 107 12.86 -7.71 -9.72
CA PRO A 107 13.19 -6.76 -10.78
C PRO A 107 14.54 -6.16 -10.43
N VAL A 108 15.50 -6.32 -11.35
CA VAL A 108 16.86 -5.80 -11.22
C VAL A 108 16.72 -4.36 -10.75
N VAL A 109 17.22 -4.06 -9.56
CA VAL A 109 17.30 -2.68 -9.08
C VAL A 109 18.12 -1.98 -10.14
N ALA A 110 17.47 -1.18 -10.98
CA ALA A 110 18.17 -0.25 -11.82
C ALA A 110 18.78 0.75 -10.84
N ALA A 111 19.97 0.42 -10.35
CA ALA A 111 20.85 1.34 -9.70
C ALA A 111 21.05 2.46 -10.73
N ALA A 112 20.27 3.52 -10.59
CA ALA A 112 20.59 4.79 -11.19
C ALA A 112 21.85 5.28 -10.46
N GLU A 113 22.99 4.78 -10.93
CA GLU A 113 24.21 5.56 -10.96
C GLU A 113 23.89 6.83 -11.74
N ASP A 114 23.59 7.91 -11.02
CA ASP A 114 23.77 9.25 -11.56
C ASP A 114 24.76 9.97 -10.64
N GLN A 115 25.91 10.27 -11.26
CA GLN A 115 27.03 11.07 -10.76
C GLN A 115 26.61 12.51 -10.48
#